data_AF-A0AAJ2SSY5-F1
#
_entry.id   AF-A0AAJ2SSY5-F1
#
_cell.length_a   1.000
_cell.length_b   1.000
_cell.length_c   1.000
_cell.angle_alpha   90.00
_cell.angle_beta   90.00
_cell.angle_gamma   90.00
#
_symmetry.space_group_name_H-M   'P 1'
#
loop_
_entity.id
_entity.type
_entity.pdbx_description
1 polymer ?
#
loop_
_entity_poly.entity_id
_entity_poly.type
_entity_poly.pdbx_seq_one_letter_code
_entity_poly.pdbx_strand_id
1 'polypeptide(L)'
;MEVGRSGNIGVKCEAFAGAQAGGALSGAFEWVEPDKQGTGKSVVGQANANSNWAKLAEVKVEGNAAVGIGAAGEFGISIANNRLAFSCKGSLVFGPGAGGGFGTVVDLEQVGKLTLLFCNVLADIDYRHLSGVTKEAFSYMASGLYQVATSPVKKTIEGFELGRGEMLAWWEDRQATKIEAEALADYLIHHKTDKIMRIRDQDVPLSVLPPETIGPMVYLLTEGVIARGIGSFNEKQEKALVILLSEVRRWRQFIEVLEHCSLDATKVNATESLERINALLNGHEQDQFNRFIDSLAINQTSDTTVRLAWNPSNAWRKENVLVAAQRSGRFDGLG
;
A
#
# COMPACT_ATOMS: atom_id res chain seq x y z
N MET A 1 -29.15 -14.55 -8.54
CA MET A 1 -28.98 -13.16 -8.05
C MET A 1 -27.86 -13.22 -7.01
N GLU A 2 -26.62 -13.04 -7.46
CA GLU A 2 -25.44 -13.24 -6.62
C GLU A 2 -25.23 -12.03 -5.72
N VAL A 3 -25.29 -12.28 -4.41
CA VAL A 3 -24.98 -11.29 -3.38
C VAL A 3 -23.45 -11.21 -3.30
N GLY A 4 -22.88 -10.10 -3.76
CA GLY A 4 -21.45 -9.84 -3.68
C GLY A 4 -20.98 -9.91 -2.22
N ARG A 5 -19.94 -10.71 -1.95
CA ARG A 5 -19.24 -10.75 -0.66
C ARG A 5 -18.56 -9.39 -0.41
N SER A 6 -19.24 -8.50 0.29
CA SER A 6 -18.61 -7.40 1.02
C SER A 6 -17.94 -7.97 2.26
N GLY A 7 -16.61 -7.83 2.38
CA GLY A 7 -15.88 -8.25 3.57
C GLY A 7 -16.18 -7.31 4.73
N ASN A 8 -16.83 -7.82 5.78
CA ASN A 8 -16.94 -7.12 7.05
C ASN A 8 -15.76 -7.53 7.93
N ILE A 9 -15.00 -6.55 8.41
CA ILE A 9 -13.93 -6.74 9.39
C ILE A 9 -14.59 -6.89 10.76
N GLY A 10 -14.42 -8.03 11.42
CA GLY A 10 -14.84 -8.20 12.81
C GLY A 10 -13.79 -7.65 13.76
N VAL A 11 -14.03 -6.47 14.35
CA VAL A 11 -13.30 -5.97 15.52
C VAL A 11 -14.31 -5.57 16.59
N LYS A 12 -14.11 -6.04 17.83
CA LYS A 12 -14.97 -5.74 18.98
C LYS A 12 -14.30 -4.64 19.81
N CYS A 13 -14.95 -3.48 19.94
CA CYS A 13 -14.60 -2.50 20.97
C CYS A 13 -15.21 -2.92 22.30
N GLU A 14 -14.39 -3.25 23.31
CA GLU A 14 -14.86 -3.38 24.69
C GLU A 14 -14.83 -2.00 25.37
N ALA A 15 -16.00 -1.41 25.56
CA ALA A 15 -16.17 -0.22 26.38
C ALA A 15 -16.10 -0.63 27.86
N PHE A 16 -15.04 -0.25 28.57
CA PHE A 16 -15.01 -0.37 30.03
C PHE A 16 -15.90 0.69 30.65
N ALA A 17 -17.00 0.27 31.28
CA ALA A 17 -17.78 1.09 32.19
C ALA A 17 -17.05 1.14 33.55
N GLY A 18 -16.14 2.09 33.72
CA GLY A 18 -15.53 2.42 35.01
C GLY A 18 -16.17 3.67 35.61
N ALA A 19 -17.24 3.50 36.39
CA ALA A 19 -17.74 4.59 37.22
C ALA A 19 -16.79 4.77 38.42
N GLN A 20 -15.96 5.81 38.41
CA GLN A 20 -15.43 6.38 39.64
C GLN A 20 -15.20 7.88 39.49
N ALA A 21 -16.03 8.65 40.19
CA ALA A 21 -15.95 10.09 40.49
C ALA A 21 -14.90 10.91 39.73
N GLY A 22 -15.23 11.37 38.51
CA GLY A 22 -14.38 12.32 37.77
C GLY A 22 -14.40 12.22 36.25
N GLY A 23 -15.57 12.09 35.62
CA GLY A 23 -15.82 12.59 34.26
C GLY A 23 -14.81 12.40 33.11
N ALA A 24 -14.08 11.28 33.00
CA ALA A 24 -13.25 10.99 31.83
C ALA A 24 -13.50 9.56 31.30
N LEU A 25 -13.99 9.47 30.06
CA LEU A 25 -14.10 8.22 29.30
C LEU A 25 -12.81 8.02 28.49
N SER A 26 -11.90 7.18 28.95
CA SER A 26 -10.73 6.74 28.17
C SER A 26 -11.06 5.44 27.41
N GLY A 27 -10.90 5.44 26.08
CA GLY A 27 -11.01 4.25 25.23
C GLY A 27 -9.69 3.98 24.52
N ALA A 28 -9.30 2.70 24.40
CA ALA A 28 -8.15 2.28 23.61
C ALA A 28 -8.62 1.38 22.45
N PHE A 29 -8.15 1.65 21.24
CA PHE A 29 -8.31 0.74 20.11
C PHE A 29 -7.16 -0.26 20.16
N GLU A 30 -7.49 -1.53 20.37
CA GLU A 30 -6.49 -2.60 20.41
C GLU A 30 -6.73 -3.59 19.28
N TRP A 31 -5.65 -4.01 18.63
CA TRP A 31 -5.65 -4.99 17.54
C TRP A 31 -4.74 -6.15 17.92
N VAL A 32 -5.09 -7.38 17.53
CA VAL A 32 -4.19 -8.53 17.68
C VAL A 32 -3.26 -8.60 16.48
N GLU A 33 -2.01 -8.19 16.66
CA GLU A 33 -0.98 -8.29 15.60
C GLU A 33 -0.98 -9.73 15.05
N PRO A 34 -0.84 -9.93 13.72
CA PRO A 34 -0.88 -11.27 13.12
C PRO A 34 0.02 -12.29 13.84
N ASP A 35 1.21 -11.85 14.26
CA ASP A 35 2.21 -12.67 14.96
C ASP A 35 1.88 -12.96 16.44
N LYS A 36 0.84 -12.31 16.98
CA LYS A 36 0.41 -12.40 18.39
C LYS A 36 -0.93 -13.11 18.57
N GLN A 37 -1.54 -13.60 17.49
CA GLN A 37 -2.69 -14.48 17.56
C GLN A 37 -2.33 -15.77 18.32
N GLY A 38 -3.09 -16.14 19.35
CA GLY A 38 -2.84 -17.37 20.12
C GLY A 38 -1.83 -17.27 21.29
N THR A 39 -1.24 -16.08 21.53
CA THR A 39 -0.22 -15.85 22.57
C THR A 39 -0.73 -15.20 23.88
N GLY A 40 -2.01 -14.84 23.97
CA GLY A 40 -2.64 -14.17 25.13
C GLY A 40 -3.38 -15.10 26.09
N LYS A 41 -3.89 -14.54 27.19
CA LYS A 41 -4.64 -15.29 28.23
C LYS A 41 -6.12 -15.42 27.86
N SER A 42 -6.63 -16.66 27.77
CA SER A 42 -8.07 -16.95 27.59
C SER A 42 -8.99 -16.15 28.50
N VAL A 43 -9.80 -15.27 27.91
CA VAL A 43 -10.92 -14.60 28.57
C VAL A 43 -12.26 -15.12 28.03
N VAL A 44 -13.13 -15.56 28.94
CA VAL A 44 -14.47 -16.07 28.61
C VAL A 44 -15.32 -14.95 28.00
N GLY A 45 -15.89 -15.17 26.81
CA GLY A 45 -16.72 -14.18 26.10
C GLY A 45 -16.00 -13.37 25.02
N GLN A 46 -14.73 -13.68 24.74
CA GLN A 46 -13.95 -13.09 23.63
C GLN A 46 -13.78 -14.09 22.48
N ALA A 47 -14.05 -13.66 21.25
CA ALA A 47 -13.49 -14.33 20.07
C ALA A 47 -11.98 -14.02 20.05
N ASN A 48 -11.13 -15.04 19.94
CA ASN A 48 -9.66 -14.96 20.07
C ASN A 48 -9.15 -14.69 21.50
N ALA A 49 -9.82 -15.28 22.48
CA ALA A 49 -9.47 -15.27 23.91
C ALA A 49 -7.98 -15.50 24.22
N ASN A 50 -7.21 -16.16 23.35
CA ASN A 50 -5.77 -16.36 23.54
C ASN A 50 -4.90 -15.35 22.78
N SER A 51 -5.16 -14.05 22.70
CA SER A 51 -4.30 -13.15 21.88
C SER A 51 -3.76 -11.95 22.64
N ASN A 52 -2.54 -11.50 22.32
CA ASN A 52 -1.98 -10.27 22.87
C ASN A 52 -2.40 -9.08 22.01
N TRP A 53 -3.18 -8.19 22.60
CA TRP A 53 -3.76 -7.01 21.97
C TRP A 53 -2.78 -5.84 22.04
N ALA A 54 -2.57 -5.14 20.92
CA ALA A 54 -1.69 -4.00 20.77
C ALA A 54 -2.50 -2.72 20.57
N LYS A 55 -2.24 -1.68 21.36
CA LYS A 55 -2.87 -0.36 21.21
C LYS A 55 -2.45 0.28 19.87
N LEU A 56 -3.46 0.56 19.04
CA LEU A 56 -3.36 1.28 17.77
C LEU A 56 -3.71 2.77 17.91
N ALA A 57 -4.58 3.12 18.86
CA ALA A 57 -4.88 4.51 19.22
C ALA A 57 -5.35 4.59 20.69
N GLU A 58 -4.88 5.59 21.43
CA GLU A 58 -5.29 5.85 22.82
C GLU A 58 -6.04 7.18 22.89
N VAL A 59 -7.29 7.17 23.37
CA VAL A 59 -8.07 8.38 23.60
C VAL A 59 -7.62 9.01 24.92
N LYS A 60 -6.88 10.11 24.85
CA LYS A 60 -6.66 11.00 25.99
C LYS A 60 -7.73 12.09 25.97
N VAL A 61 -8.54 12.20 27.04
CA VAL A 61 -9.65 13.17 27.17
C VAL A 61 -9.15 14.61 27.38
N GLU A 62 -7.93 14.92 26.94
CA GLU A 62 -7.39 16.28 26.95
C GLU A 62 -7.13 16.73 25.50
N GLY A 63 -8.22 16.99 24.77
CA GLY A 63 -8.19 17.68 23.48
C GLY A 63 -8.44 16.79 22.25
N ASN A 64 -9.50 17.13 21.52
CA ASN A 64 -9.87 16.63 20.17
C ASN A 64 -10.65 15.32 20.06
N ALA A 65 -11.71 15.15 20.87
CA ALA A 65 -12.81 14.27 20.48
C ALA A 65 -13.60 14.91 19.33
N ALA A 66 -13.41 14.44 18.09
CA ALA A 66 -14.21 14.86 16.93
C ALA A 66 -15.44 13.95 16.80
N VAL A 67 -16.53 14.35 17.46
CA VAL A 67 -17.84 13.70 17.30
C VAL A 67 -18.33 13.96 15.88
N GLY A 68 -18.48 12.92 15.06
CA GLY A 68 -19.21 13.01 13.77
C GLY A 68 -18.48 12.61 12.48
N ILE A 69 -17.33 11.93 12.52
CA ILE A 69 -16.66 11.48 11.30
C ILE A 69 -17.28 10.16 10.79
N GLY A 70 -18.06 10.22 9.69
CA GLY A 70 -18.27 9.09 8.78
C GLY A 70 -19.69 8.48 8.69
N ALA A 71 -20.35 8.68 7.55
CA ALA A 71 -21.57 8.00 7.13
C ALA A 71 -21.28 6.83 6.18
N ALA A 72 -20.49 5.85 6.60
CA ALA A 72 -20.43 4.51 5.99
C ALA A 72 -19.68 3.55 6.92
N GLY A 73 -20.35 2.48 7.36
CA GLY A 73 -19.74 1.38 8.13
C GLY A 73 -19.56 1.58 9.63
N GLU A 74 -19.33 0.46 10.32
CA GLU A 74 -18.91 0.40 11.73
C GLU A 74 -17.47 0.89 11.94
N PHE A 75 -16.66 0.98 10.87
CA PHE A 75 -15.27 1.45 10.89
C PHE A 75 -14.97 2.24 9.62
N GLY A 76 -14.12 3.28 9.71
CA GLY A 76 -13.66 3.98 8.52
C GLY A 76 -12.40 4.83 8.68
N ILE A 77 -11.66 4.97 7.57
CA ILE A 77 -10.47 5.81 7.42
C ILE A 77 -10.82 7.01 6.52
N SER A 78 -10.53 8.21 7.00
CA SER A 78 -10.84 9.46 6.34
C SER A 78 -9.71 10.48 6.49
N ILE A 79 -9.89 11.68 5.94
CA ILE A 79 -9.02 12.81 6.19
C ILE A 79 -9.76 13.82 7.08
N ALA A 80 -9.20 14.15 8.24
CA ALA A 80 -9.65 15.23 9.10
C ALA A 80 -8.45 16.06 9.57
N ASN A 81 -8.62 17.38 9.67
CA ASN A 81 -7.54 18.30 10.05
C ASN A 81 -6.25 18.09 9.24
N ASN A 82 -6.39 17.91 7.92
CA ASN A 82 -5.29 17.70 6.99
C ASN A 82 -4.45 16.42 7.24
N ARG A 83 -4.92 15.46 8.03
CA ARG A 83 -4.24 14.18 8.31
C ARG A 83 -5.21 13.00 8.27
N LEU A 84 -4.66 11.79 8.33
CA LEU A 84 -5.46 10.57 8.47
C LEU A 84 -6.30 10.65 9.75
N ALA A 85 -7.55 10.26 9.63
CA ALA A 85 -8.47 10.14 10.74
C ALA A 85 -9.13 8.76 10.70
N PHE A 86 -9.22 8.15 11.87
CA PHE A 86 -9.86 6.87 12.06
C PHE A 86 -11.19 7.08 12.79
N SER A 87 -12.21 6.33 12.39
CA SER A 87 -13.54 6.35 12.98
C SER A 87 -14.08 4.95 13.22
N CYS A 88 -14.82 4.77 14.29
CA CYS A 88 -15.52 3.54 14.66
C CYS A 88 -16.91 3.88 15.20
N LYS A 89 -17.96 3.18 14.76
CA LYS A 89 -19.29 3.21 15.35
C LYS A 89 -19.45 2.03 16.29
N GLY A 90 -19.52 2.29 17.58
CA GLY A 90 -19.91 1.30 18.59
C GLY A 90 -21.42 1.33 18.82
N SER A 91 -22.06 0.16 18.87
CA SER A 91 -23.36 0.04 19.53
C SER A 91 -23.11 -0.15 21.03
N LEU A 92 -23.52 0.80 21.87
CA LEU A 92 -23.45 0.67 23.32
C LEU A 92 -24.70 -0.10 23.76
N VAL A 93 -24.61 -1.45 23.79
CA VAL A 93 -25.75 -2.30 24.19
C VAL A 93 -25.86 -2.34 25.71
N PHE A 94 -26.52 -1.33 26.28
CA PHE A 94 -27.22 -1.43 27.56
C PHE A 94 -28.60 -0.79 27.40
N GLY A 95 -29.57 -1.55 26.86
CA GLY A 95 -30.96 -1.11 26.65
C GLY A 95 -31.24 -0.49 25.27
N PRO A 96 -32.52 -0.32 24.90
CA PRO A 96 -32.92 0.08 23.55
C PRO A 96 -32.45 1.50 23.24
N GLY A 97 -31.55 1.65 22.25
CA GLY A 97 -31.40 2.90 21.49
C GLY A 97 -30.13 3.74 21.64
N ALA A 98 -29.01 3.24 22.21
CA ALA A 98 -27.76 4.00 22.26
C ALA A 98 -26.68 3.44 21.31
N GLY A 99 -26.66 3.90 20.06
CA GLY A 99 -25.49 3.78 19.19
C GLY A 99 -24.60 5.02 19.35
N GLY A 100 -23.30 4.84 19.62
CA GLY A 100 -22.32 5.92 19.77
C GLY A 100 -21.06 5.63 18.96
N GLY A 101 -20.72 6.50 18.01
CA GLY A 101 -19.46 6.42 17.27
C GLY A 101 -18.43 7.42 17.78
N PHE A 102 -17.14 7.05 17.66
CA PHE A 102 -16.01 7.91 17.97
C PHE A 102 -15.04 7.97 16.78
N GLY A 103 -14.32 9.08 16.64
CA GLY A 103 -13.23 9.21 15.68
C GLY A 103 -12.11 10.09 16.24
N THR A 104 -10.89 9.83 15.78
CA THR A 104 -9.69 10.57 16.17
C THR A 104 -8.80 10.82 14.96
N VAL A 105 -8.07 11.94 14.99
CA VAL A 105 -6.93 12.15 14.09
C VAL A 105 -5.83 11.17 14.50
N VAL A 106 -5.18 10.58 13.51
CA VAL A 106 -4.11 9.60 13.70
C VAL A 106 -2.83 10.38 13.93
N ASP A 107 -2.21 10.16 15.09
CA ASP A 107 -0.89 10.69 15.38
C ASP A 107 0.12 10.13 14.39
N LEU A 108 1.11 10.96 14.04
CA LEU A 108 2.17 10.61 13.11
C LEU A 108 2.81 9.27 13.46
N GLU A 109 3.13 9.04 14.74
CA GLU A 109 3.72 7.80 15.27
C GLU A 109 2.89 6.54 14.97
N GLN A 110 1.57 6.65 14.83
CA GLN A 110 0.69 5.50 14.55
C GLN A 110 0.40 5.27 13.06
N VAL A 111 0.87 6.18 12.18
CA VAL A 111 0.62 6.08 10.73
C VAL A 111 1.18 4.79 10.13
N GLY A 112 2.35 4.32 10.58
CA GLY A 112 2.93 3.06 10.11
C GLY A 112 2.00 1.87 10.34
N LYS A 113 1.44 1.75 11.56
CA LYS A 113 0.54 0.65 11.92
C LYS A 113 -0.78 0.72 11.16
N LEU A 114 -1.37 1.92 11.02
CA LEU A 114 -2.58 2.10 10.23
C LEU A 114 -2.36 1.76 8.76
N THR A 115 -1.19 2.11 8.22
CA THR A 115 -0.83 1.81 6.84
C THR A 115 -0.67 0.30 6.62
N LEU A 116 -0.01 -0.41 7.54
CA LEU A 116 0.06 -1.88 7.49
C LEU A 116 -1.33 -2.51 7.49
N LEU A 117 -2.21 -2.07 8.40
CA LEU A 117 -3.60 -2.51 8.45
C LEU A 117 -4.31 -2.28 7.11
N PHE A 118 -4.24 -1.06 6.57
CA PHE A 118 -4.84 -0.71 5.28
C PHE A 118 -4.35 -1.63 4.14
N CYS A 119 -3.04 -1.84 4.01
CA CYS A 119 -2.45 -2.70 2.99
C CYS A 119 -2.90 -4.17 3.13
N ASN A 120 -2.88 -4.71 4.35
CA ASN A 120 -3.30 -6.09 4.60
C ASN A 120 -4.78 -6.30 4.28
N VAL A 121 -5.65 -5.38 4.70
CA VAL A 121 -7.09 -5.48 4.39
C VAL A 121 -7.31 -5.42 2.88
N LEU A 122 -6.62 -4.54 2.16
CA LEU A 122 -6.68 -4.50 0.70
C LEU A 122 -6.28 -5.84 0.08
N ALA A 123 -5.14 -6.39 0.48
CA ALA A 123 -4.66 -7.68 -0.01
C ALA A 123 -5.66 -8.82 0.29
N ASP A 124 -6.26 -8.83 1.48
CA ASP A 124 -7.24 -9.83 1.91
C ASP A 124 -8.52 -9.79 1.08
N ILE A 125 -9.00 -8.60 0.75
CA ILE A 125 -10.17 -8.44 -0.14
C ILE A 125 -9.80 -8.44 -1.63
N ASP A 126 -8.58 -8.86 -1.96
CA ASP A 126 -8.07 -8.97 -3.33
C ASP A 126 -8.08 -7.62 -4.08
N TYR A 127 -7.79 -6.52 -3.37
CA TYR A 127 -7.77 -5.16 -3.90
C TYR A 127 -9.13 -4.74 -4.50
N ARG A 128 -10.23 -5.15 -3.85
CA ARG A 128 -11.57 -4.59 -4.12
C ARG A 128 -11.71 -3.23 -3.45
N HIS A 129 -12.74 -2.50 -3.87
CA HIS A 129 -13.10 -1.24 -3.26
C HIS A 129 -13.38 -1.40 -1.75
N LEU A 130 -12.70 -0.59 -0.93
CA LEU A 130 -12.91 -0.50 0.51
C LEU A 130 -13.95 0.57 0.84
N SER A 131 -15.20 0.17 1.07
CA SER A 131 -16.28 1.11 1.42
C SER A 131 -16.06 1.88 2.72
N GLY A 132 -15.15 1.42 3.60
CA GLY A 132 -14.76 2.13 4.82
C GLY A 132 -13.66 3.17 4.64
N VAL A 133 -13.08 3.32 3.44
CA VAL A 133 -11.98 4.26 3.20
C VAL A 133 -12.45 5.33 2.22
N THR A 134 -12.43 6.59 2.64
CA THR A 134 -12.74 7.72 1.73
C THR A 134 -11.72 7.80 0.60
N LYS A 135 -12.12 8.32 -0.56
CA LYS A 135 -11.23 8.45 -1.72
C LYS A 135 -10.00 9.29 -1.39
N GLU A 136 -10.16 10.34 -0.61
CA GLU A 136 -9.09 11.24 -0.19
C GLU A 136 -8.08 10.53 0.72
N ALA A 137 -8.57 9.73 1.67
CA ALA A 137 -7.69 8.95 2.55
C ALA A 137 -6.95 7.86 1.77
N PHE A 138 -7.63 7.20 0.84
CA PHE A 138 -7.02 6.21 -0.03
C PHE A 138 -5.88 6.83 -0.85
N SER A 139 -6.17 7.95 -1.53
CA SER A 139 -5.17 8.68 -2.33
C SER A 139 -3.99 9.12 -1.47
N TYR A 140 -4.24 9.67 -0.28
CA TYR A 140 -3.19 10.09 0.64
C TYR A 140 -2.30 8.91 1.06
N MET A 141 -2.87 7.74 1.35
CA MET A 141 -2.11 6.54 1.69
C MET A 141 -1.29 6.02 0.51
N ALA A 142 -1.87 5.94 -0.69
CA ALA A 142 -1.17 5.49 -1.88
C ALA A 142 0.02 6.41 -2.23
N SER A 143 -0.20 7.73 -2.19
CA SER A 143 0.82 8.74 -2.45
C SER A 143 1.92 8.76 -1.37
N GLY A 144 1.54 8.60 -0.09
CA GLY A 144 2.48 8.51 1.01
C GLY A 144 3.40 7.30 0.91
N LEU A 145 2.84 6.12 0.62
CA LEU A 145 3.63 4.89 0.39
C LEU A 145 4.62 5.05 -0.77
N TYR A 146 4.17 5.67 -1.86
CA TYR A 146 5.04 5.95 -2.98
C TYR A 146 6.17 6.92 -2.59
N GLN A 147 5.87 8.00 -1.84
CA GLN A 147 6.86 8.96 -1.37
C GLN A 147 7.92 8.29 -0.47
N VAL A 148 7.54 7.33 0.37
CA VAL A 148 8.50 6.55 1.19
C VAL A 148 9.55 5.86 0.31
N ALA A 149 9.13 5.24 -0.79
CA ALA A 149 10.04 4.51 -1.67
C ALA A 149 10.83 5.40 -2.64
N THR A 150 10.34 6.60 -2.96
CA THR A 150 10.98 7.48 -3.95
C THR A 150 11.70 8.70 -3.35
N SER A 151 11.58 8.91 -2.04
CA SER A 151 12.38 9.91 -1.33
C SER A 151 13.86 9.50 -1.31
N PRO A 152 14.78 10.36 -1.79
CA PRO A 152 16.20 10.11 -1.61
C PRO A 152 16.53 9.98 -0.13
N VAL A 153 17.34 8.99 0.25
CA VAL A 153 17.74 8.70 1.65
C VAL A 153 18.29 9.94 2.39
N LYS A 154 18.79 10.95 1.66
CA LYS A 154 19.35 12.20 2.22
C LYS A 154 18.32 13.32 2.42
N LYS A 155 17.11 13.22 1.85
CA LYS A 155 16.04 14.18 2.08
C LYS A 155 15.27 13.72 3.31
N THR A 156 15.30 14.53 4.37
CA THR A 156 14.67 14.28 5.68
C THR A 156 13.14 14.16 5.65
N ILE A 157 12.51 14.18 4.47
CA ILE A 157 11.05 14.07 4.32
C ILE A 157 10.72 12.57 4.27
N GLU A 158 10.39 12.03 5.43
CA GLU A 158 9.76 10.72 5.54
C GLU A 158 8.33 10.80 4.98
N GLY A 159 7.91 9.75 4.25
CA GLY A 159 6.53 9.72 3.76
C GLY A 159 5.54 9.87 4.91
N PHE A 160 4.39 10.50 4.61
CA PHE A 160 3.33 10.83 5.58
C PHE A 160 3.64 11.96 6.60
N GLU A 161 4.81 12.61 6.53
CA GLU A 161 5.07 13.84 7.30
C GLU A 161 4.21 15.02 6.80
N LEU A 162 4.11 15.17 5.47
CA LEU A 162 3.28 16.18 4.81
C LEU A 162 1.80 15.98 5.15
N GLY A 163 1.07 17.07 5.38
CA GLY A 163 -0.39 16.98 5.47
C GLY A 163 -1.03 16.71 4.10
N ARG A 164 -2.32 16.37 4.08
CA ARG A 164 -3.04 15.99 2.84
C ARG A 164 -2.93 17.02 1.72
N GLY A 165 -3.05 18.31 2.03
CA GLY A 165 -2.95 19.38 1.03
C GLY A 165 -1.57 19.45 0.37
N GLU A 166 -0.50 19.36 1.17
CA GLU A 166 0.88 19.38 0.69
C GLU A 166 1.24 18.09 -0.07
N MET A 167 0.78 16.93 0.42
CA MET A 167 0.95 15.65 -0.26
C MET A 167 0.24 15.64 -1.60
N LEU A 168 -0.98 16.21 -1.68
CA LEU A 168 -1.72 16.31 -2.93
C LEU A 168 -0.98 17.22 -3.94
N ALA A 169 -0.54 18.40 -3.51
CA ALA A 169 0.23 19.30 -4.36
C ALA A 169 1.53 18.64 -4.84
N TRP A 170 2.25 17.95 -3.94
CA TRP A 170 3.46 17.20 -4.30
C TRP A 170 3.17 16.08 -5.33
N TRP A 171 2.05 15.38 -5.19
CA TRP A 171 1.65 14.33 -6.12
C TRP A 171 1.29 14.90 -7.50
N GLU A 172 0.53 15.99 -7.53
CA GLU A 172 0.09 16.66 -8.77
C GLU A 172 1.26 17.32 -9.51
N ASP A 173 2.25 17.86 -8.79
CA ASP A 173 3.42 18.50 -9.38
C ASP A 173 4.51 17.50 -9.83
N ARG A 174 4.37 16.21 -9.52
CA ARG A 174 5.37 15.17 -9.85
C ARG A 174 5.63 15.07 -11.36
N GLN A 175 6.91 14.97 -11.73
CA GLN A 175 7.37 14.86 -13.13
C GLN A 175 8.13 13.57 -13.46
N ALA A 176 8.08 12.53 -12.60
CA ALA A 176 8.81 11.27 -12.77
C ALA A 176 10.29 11.50 -13.14
N THR A 177 11.08 12.04 -12.21
CA THR A 177 12.45 12.47 -12.54
C THR A 177 13.47 11.33 -12.49
N LYS A 178 14.66 11.53 -13.07
CA LYS A 178 15.80 10.60 -12.92
C LYS A 178 16.18 10.34 -11.46
N ILE A 179 16.16 11.38 -10.63
CA ILE A 179 16.50 11.28 -9.21
C ILE A 179 15.48 10.39 -8.49
N GLU A 180 14.21 10.53 -8.83
CA GLU A 180 13.12 9.74 -8.27
C GLU A 180 13.23 8.26 -8.67
N ALA A 181 13.51 7.99 -9.96
CA ALA A 181 13.70 6.64 -10.47
C ALA A 181 14.92 5.96 -9.84
N GLU A 182 16.02 6.70 -9.64
CA GLU A 182 17.22 6.21 -8.95
C GLU A 182 16.95 5.91 -7.48
N ALA A 183 16.25 6.80 -6.76
CA ALA A 183 15.88 6.60 -5.36
C ALA A 183 15.02 5.36 -5.18
N LEU A 184 14.00 5.17 -6.03
CA LEU A 184 13.17 3.98 -6.03
C LEU A 184 13.98 2.70 -6.30
N ALA A 185 14.88 2.75 -7.28
CA ALA A 185 15.71 1.60 -7.60
C ALA A 185 16.67 1.24 -6.46
N ASP A 186 17.28 2.24 -5.82
CA ASP A 186 18.10 2.06 -4.63
C ASP A 186 17.31 1.44 -3.47
N TYR A 187 16.11 1.95 -3.21
CA TYR A 187 15.23 1.44 -2.16
C TYR A 187 14.93 -0.05 -2.35
N LEU A 188 14.42 -0.42 -3.53
CA LEU A 188 14.01 -1.80 -3.82
C LEU A 188 15.20 -2.76 -3.84
N ILE A 189 16.37 -2.33 -4.32
CA ILE A 189 17.58 -3.17 -4.31
C ILE A 189 18.12 -3.34 -2.90
N HIS A 190 18.06 -2.30 -2.06
CA HIS A 190 18.42 -2.38 -0.65
C HIS A 190 17.53 -3.39 0.08
N HIS A 191 16.22 -3.35 -0.19
CA HIS A 191 15.21 -4.23 0.40
C HIS A 191 14.90 -5.50 -0.41
N LYS A 192 15.84 -5.97 -1.24
CA LYS A 192 15.60 -7.16 -2.09
C LYS A 192 15.45 -8.47 -1.30
N THR A 193 16.02 -8.53 -0.09
CA THR A 193 16.09 -9.74 0.73
C THR A 193 14.93 -9.81 1.74
N ASP A 194 14.69 -8.70 2.43
CA ASP A 194 13.65 -8.55 3.45
C ASP A 194 12.29 -8.18 2.84
N LYS A 195 12.27 -7.52 1.67
CA LYS A 195 11.06 -7.22 0.87
C LYS A 195 10.03 -6.42 1.66
N ILE A 196 10.52 -5.44 2.41
CA ILE A 196 9.73 -4.56 3.27
C ILE A 196 9.82 -3.11 2.81
N MET A 197 8.78 -2.37 3.14
CA MET A 197 8.76 -0.92 3.17
C MET A 197 8.66 -0.46 4.62
N ARG A 198 9.69 0.26 5.09
CA ARG A 198 9.71 0.83 6.45
C ARG A 198 8.94 2.15 6.49
N ILE A 199 7.89 2.21 7.29
CA ILE A 199 7.09 3.41 7.54
C ILE A 199 7.17 3.70 9.03
N ARG A 200 8.02 4.66 9.42
CA ARG A 200 8.42 4.86 10.82
C ARG A 200 8.94 3.56 11.43
N ASP A 201 8.33 3.07 12.49
CA ASP A 201 8.70 1.84 13.19
C ASP A 201 7.98 0.59 12.65
N GLN A 202 7.21 0.71 11.57
CA GLN A 202 6.44 -0.41 11.01
C GLN A 202 7.04 -0.93 9.71
N ASP A 203 7.21 -2.24 9.64
CA ASP A 203 7.51 -2.97 8.39
C ASP A 203 6.22 -3.33 7.67
N VAL A 204 6.10 -2.88 6.42
CA VAL A 204 5.01 -3.22 5.50
C VAL A 204 5.55 -4.08 4.35
N PRO A 205 5.12 -5.34 4.18
CA PRO A 205 5.60 -6.16 3.08
C PRO A 205 5.29 -5.54 1.71
N LEU A 206 6.24 -5.61 0.77
CA LEU A 206 6.03 -5.11 -0.59
C LEU A 206 4.87 -5.83 -1.31
N SER A 207 4.61 -7.09 -0.94
CA SER A 207 3.57 -7.93 -1.54
C SER A 207 2.13 -7.51 -1.24
N VAL A 208 1.91 -6.68 -0.21
CA VAL A 208 0.59 -6.18 0.18
C VAL A 208 0.34 -4.73 -0.22
N LEU A 209 1.30 -4.11 -0.94
CA LEU A 209 1.16 -2.72 -1.35
C LEU A 209 -0.03 -2.54 -2.33
N PRO A 210 -0.76 -1.41 -2.25
CA PRO A 210 -1.85 -1.11 -3.15
C PRO A 210 -1.39 -1.01 -4.61
N PRO A 211 -2.21 -1.46 -5.58
CA PRO A 211 -1.94 -1.26 -7.00
C PRO A 211 -1.72 0.20 -7.38
N GLU A 212 -2.41 1.14 -6.74
CA GLU A 212 -2.29 2.58 -6.93
C GLU A 212 -0.94 3.15 -6.45
N THR A 213 -0.20 2.38 -5.65
CA THR A 213 1.18 2.67 -5.27
C THR A 213 2.17 1.98 -6.22
N ILE A 214 1.96 0.70 -6.51
CA ILE A 214 2.87 -0.11 -7.34
C ILE A 214 2.83 0.34 -8.81
N GLY A 215 1.66 0.68 -9.35
CA GLY A 215 1.48 1.12 -10.74
C GLY A 215 2.39 2.30 -11.11
N PRO A 216 2.35 3.42 -10.38
CA PRO A 216 3.27 4.55 -10.62
C PRO A 216 4.75 4.18 -10.44
N MET A 217 5.08 3.25 -9.53
CA MET A 217 6.45 2.75 -9.37
C MET A 217 6.91 1.98 -10.61
N VAL A 218 6.04 1.12 -11.17
CA VAL A 218 6.28 0.40 -12.43
C VAL A 218 6.44 1.39 -13.58
N TYR A 219 5.57 2.39 -13.67
CA TYR A 219 5.67 3.46 -14.66
C TYR A 219 7.04 4.18 -14.58
N LEU A 220 7.44 4.60 -13.38
CA LEU A 220 8.70 5.31 -13.16
C LEU A 220 9.93 4.45 -13.51
N LEU A 221 9.94 3.18 -13.09
CA LEU A 221 11.06 2.28 -13.35
C LEU A 221 11.17 1.94 -14.84
N THR A 222 10.04 1.73 -15.53
CA THR A 222 10.03 1.48 -16.97
C THR A 222 10.51 2.69 -17.78
N GLU A 223 10.17 3.93 -17.38
CA GLU A 223 10.78 5.15 -17.92
C GLU A 223 12.30 5.17 -17.68
N GLY A 224 12.72 4.80 -16.47
CA GLY A 224 14.12 4.81 -16.09
C GLY A 224 14.98 3.74 -16.77
N VAL A 225 14.43 2.60 -17.17
CA VAL A 225 15.17 1.57 -17.93
C VAL A 225 15.62 2.11 -19.29
N ILE A 226 14.70 2.76 -20.01
CA ILE A 226 14.97 3.28 -21.36
C ILE A 226 15.65 4.65 -21.36
N ALA A 227 15.67 5.34 -20.23
CA ALA A 227 16.42 6.57 -20.06
C ALA A 227 17.93 6.26 -20.18
N ARG A 228 18.56 6.73 -21.25
CA ARG A 228 20.02 6.58 -21.43
C ARG A 228 20.76 7.27 -20.29
N GLY A 229 21.62 6.52 -19.61
CA GLY A 229 22.64 7.05 -18.72
C GLY A 229 23.91 7.45 -19.49
N ILE A 230 25.03 7.55 -18.79
CA ILE A 230 26.35 7.73 -19.43
C ILE A 230 26.75 6.39 -20.07
N GLY A 231 26.52 6.26 -21.38
CA GLY A 231 27.04 5.16 -22.20
C GLY A 231 26.28 3.83 -22.21
N SER A 232 25.21 3.66 -21.40
CA SER A 232 24.36 2.45 -21.40
C SER A 232 22.94 2.72 -20.86
N PHE A 233 22.01 1.79 -21.12
CA PHE A 233 20.71 1.71 -20.46
C PHE A 233 20.84 1.32 -18.98
N ASN A 234 19.81 1.62 -18.19
CA ASN A 234 19.90 1.54 -16.74
C ASN A 234 19.48 0.17 -16.18
N GLU A 235 20.44 -0.74 -16.07
CA GLU A 235 20.24 -2.10 -15.53
C GLU A 235 19.71 -2.11 -14.08
N LYS A 236 20.02 -1.06 -13.32
CA LYS A 236 19.58 -0.93 -11.92
C LYS A 236 18.06 -0.78 -11.82
N GLN A 237 17.47 0.02 -12.71
CA GLN A 237 16.02 0.26 -12.75
C GLN A 237 15.30 -0.99 -13.21
N GLU A 238 15.86 -1.75 -14.14
CA GLU A 238 15.28 -3.03 -14.56
C GLU A 238 15.31 -4.04 -13.41
N LYS A 239 16.43 -4.13 -12.70
CA LYS A 239 16.54 -5.01 -11.53
C LYS A 239 15.52 -4.65 -10.46
N ALA A 240 15.32 -3.36 -10.19
CA ALA A 240 14.31 -2.89 -9.26
C ALA A 240 12.88 -3.20 -9.75
N LEU A 241 12.61 -3.04 -11.05
CA LEU A 241 11.34 -3.39 -11.67
C LEU A 241 11.01 -4.87 -11.49
N VAL A 242 12.00 -5.74 -11.70
CA VAL A 242 11.86 -7.18 -11.44
C VAL A 242 11.55 -7.46 -9.99
N ILE A 243 12.28 -6.85 -9.04
CA ILE A 243 12.03 -7.04 -7.60
C ILE A 243 10.59 -6.67 -7.27
N LEU A 244 10.12 -5.51 -7.72
CA LEU A 244 8.77 -5.03 -7.46
C LEU A 244 7.70 -5.96 -8.07
N LEU A 245 7.80 -6.29 -9.35
CA LEU A 245 6.81 -7.15 -10.03
C LEU A 245 6.77 -8.57 -9.44
N SER A 246 7.91 -9.08 -8.97
CA SER A 246 7.99 -10.41 -8.32
C SER A 246 7.25 -10.49 -6.98
N GLU A 247 6.87 -9.34 -6.40
CA GLU A 247 6.06 -9.26 -5.20
C GLU A 247 4.55 -9.24 -5.48
N VAL A 248 4.13 -9.06 -6.73
CA VAL A 248 2.72 -9.21 -7.13
C VAL A 248 2.34 -10.68 -7.09
N ARG A 249 1.32 -11.02 -6.30
CA ARG A 249 0.98 -12.43 -5.98
C ARG A 249 -0.25 -12.96 -6.70
N ARG A 250 -1.13 -12.08 -7.19
CA ARG A 250 -2.44 -12.48 -7.72
C ARG A 250 -2.71 -11.82 -9.07
N TRP A 251 -3.41 -12.54 -9.94
CA TRP A 251 -3.81 -12.03 -11.26
C TRP A 251 -4.53 -10.69 -11.19
N ARG A 252 -5.49 -10.56 -10.26
CA ARG A 252 -6.25 -9.31 -10.14
C ARG A 252 -5.39 -8.13 -9.67
N GLN A 253 -4.52 -8.34 -8.68
CA GLN A 253 -3.55 -7.32 -8.28
C GLN A 253 -2.70 -6.88 -9.47
N PHE A 254 -2.21 -7.82 -10.28
CA PHE A 254 -1.42 -7.51 -11.47
C PHE A 254 -2.18 -6.66 -12.49
N ILE A 255 -3.44 -7.00 -12.77
CA ILE A 255 -4.28 -6.19 -13.66
C ILE A 255 -4.47 -4.78 -13.11
N GLU A 256 -4.82 -4.61 -11.83
CA GLU A 256 -4.97 -3.28 -11.24
C GLU A 256 -3.64 -2.50 -11.26
N VAL A 257 -2.49 -3.16 -11.06
CA VAL A 257 -1.16 -2.52 -11.18
C VAL A 257 -0.94 -1.99 -12.59
N LEU A 258 -1.29 -2.77 -13.62
CA LEU A 258 -1.20 -2.35 -15.01
C LEU A 258 -2.18 -1.21 -15.32
N GLU A 259 -3.40 -1.26 -14.79
CA GLU A 259 -4.38 -0.18 -14.93
C GLU A 259 -3.90 1.10 -14.25
N HIS A 260 -3.14 1.04 -13.15
CA HIS A 260 -2.61 2.21 -12.46
C HIS A 260 -1.17 2.58 -12.88
N CYS A 261 -0.66 2.01 -13.97
CA CYS A 261 0.69 2.24 -14.47
C CYS A 261 0.79 3.57 -15.25
N SER A 262 0.68 4.67 -14.51
CA SER A 262 0.72 6.04 -15.04
C SER A 262 1.42 6.99 -14.08
N LEU A 263 1.79 8.18 -14.59
CA LEU A 263 2.48 9.21 -13.81
C LEU A 263 1.72 9.63 -12.56
N ASP A 264 0.39 9.57 -12.52
CA ASP A 264 -0.46 10.10 -11.44
C ASP A 264 -1.37 9.04 -10.80
N ALA A 265 -1.16 7.75 -11.15
CA ALA A 265 -2.01 6.62 -10.80
C ALA A 265 -3.43 6.68 -11.38
N THR A 266 -3.72 7.51 -12.38
CA THR A 266 -4.99 7.43 -13.10
C THR A 266 -5.08 6.12 -13.88
N LYS A 267 -6.31 5.60 -14.03
CA LYS A 267 -6.54 4.35 -14.76
C LYS A 267 -6.22 4.52 -16.25
N VAL A 268 -5.31 3.69 -16.75
CA VAL A 268 -4.91 3.55 -18.15
C VAL A 268 -5.27 2.16 -18.67
N ASN A 269 -5.11 1.94 -19.98
CA ASN A 269 -5.34 0.63 -20.57
C ASN A 269 -4.25 -0.35 -20.10
N ALA A 270 -4.63 -1.39 -19.36
CA ALA A 270 -3.69 -2.40 -18.86
C ALA A 270 -2.86 -3.08 -19.96
N THR A 271 -3.40 -3.20 -21.18
CA THR A 271 -2.67 -3.78 -22.32
C THR A 271 -1.53 -2.86 -22.78
N GLU A 272 -1.72 -1.55 -22.77
CA GLU A 272 -0.66 -0.58 -23.11
C GLU A 272 0.48 -0.64 -22.07
N SER A 273 0.13 -0.72 -20.78
CA SER A 273 1.08 -0.91 -19.69
C SER A 273 1.83 -2.24 -19.79
N LEU A 274 1.16 -3.32 -20.22
CA LEU A 274 1.78 -4.61 -20.45
C LEU A 274 2.74 -4.56 -21.66
N GLU A 275 2.33 -3.94 -22.76
CA GLU A 275 3.18 -3.74 -23.94
C GLU A 275 4.43 -2.92 -23.60
N ARG A 276 4.28 -1.93 -22.73
CA ARG A 276 5.39 -1.12 -22.24
C ARG A 276 6.42 -1.95 -21.48
N ILE A 277 5.99 -2.88 -20.62
CA ILE A 277 6.91 -3.82 -19.95
C ILE A 277 7.53 -4.78 -20.98
N ASN A 278 6.73 -5.38 -21.86
CA ASN A 278 7.19 -6.31 -22.90
C ASN A 278 8.24 -5.67 -23.83
N ALA A 279 8.13 -4.37 -24.12
CA ALA A 279 9.10 -3.65 -24.94
C ALA A 279 10.52 -3.63 -24.34
N LEU A 280 10.67 -3.91 -23.03
CA LEU A 280 11.97 -3.96 -22.36
C LEU A 280 12.64 -5.34 -22.43
N LEU A 281 11.90 -6.36 -22.88
CA LEU A 281 12.28 -7.76 -22.74
C LEU A 281 12.82 -8.31 -24.07
N ASN A 282 13.93 -9.03 -24.00
CA ASN A 282 14.33 -9.90 -25.11
C ASN A 282 13.50 -11.20 -25.12
N GLY A 283 13.65 -12.04 -26.14
CA GLY A 283 12.85 -13.27 -26.26
C GLY A 283 12.94 -14.22 -25.05
N HIS A 284 14.12 -14.36 -24.44
CA HIS A 284 14.28 -15.22 -23.26
C HIS A 284 13.60 -14.63 -22.02
N GLU A 285 13.72 -13.32 -21.81
CA GLU A 285 13.07 -12.60 -20.72
C GLU A 285 11.55 -12.58 -20.90
N GLN A 286 11.06 -12.44 -22.13
CA GLN A 286 9.63 -12.50 -22.47
C GLN A 286 9.05 -13.87 -22.11
N ASP A 287 9.75 -14.96 -22.44
CA ASP A 287 9.32 -16.31 -22.08
C ASP A 287 9.23 -16.51 -20.55
N GLN A 288 10.16 -15.92 -19.79
CA GLN A 288 10.13 -15.95 -18.33
C GLN A 288 8.96 -15.14 -17.78
N PHE A 289 8.74 -13.94 -18.31
CA PHE A 289 7.67 -13.05 -17.89
C PHE A 289 6.28 -13.63 -18.20
N ASN A 290 6.11 -14.27 -19.36
CA ASN A 290 4.88 -14.98 -19.70
C ASN A 290 4.58 -16.10 -18.70
N ARG A 291 5.60 -16.93 -18.35
CA ARG A 291 5.43 -17.97 -17.31
C ARG A 291 5.11 -17.39 -15.94
N PHE A 292 5.71 -16.25 -15.59
CA PHE A 292 5.37 -15.54 -14.36
C PHE A 292 3.90 -15.12 -14.35
N ILE A 293 3.43 -14.48 -15.43
CA ILE A 293 2.02 -14.08 -15.62
C ILE A 293 1.08 -15.28 -15.51
N ASP A 294 1.35 -16.37 -16.22
CA ASP A 294 0.54 -17.60 -16.17
C ASP A 294 0.42 -18.11 -14.73
N SER A 295 1.50 -17.99 -13.96
CA SER A 295 1.54 -18.41 -12.56
C SER A 295 0.65 -17.56 -11.63
N LEU A 296 0.34 -16.32 -12.01
CA LEU A 296 -0.56 -15.43 -11.25
C LEU A 296 -2.03 -15.80 -11.43
N ALA A 297 -2.38 -16.39 -12.58
CA ALA A 297 -3.74 -16.84 -12.90
C ALA A 297 -4.09 -18.16 -12.19
N ILE A 298 -3.08 -18.97 -11.87
CA ILE A 298 -3.26 -20.24 -11.17
C ILE A 298 -3.21 -19.96 -9.67
N ASN A 299 -4.37 -20.01 -9.00
CA ASN A 299 -4.52 -19.91 -7.53
C ASN A 299 -3.83 -21.08 -6.80
N GLN A 300 -2.51 -21.16 -6.82
CA GLN A 300 -1.77 -22.15 -6.03
C GLN A 300 -1.65 -21.64 -4.60
N THR A 301 -2.36 -22.31 -3.69
CA THR A 301 -2.24 -22.18 -2.23
C THR A 301 -0.94 -22.78 -1.67
N SER A 302 -0.02 -23.17 -2.54
CA SER A 302 1.22 -23.86 -2.18
C SER A 302 2.39 -22.90 -2.29
N ASP A 303 2.92 -22.60 -1.11
CA ASP A 303 4.16 -21.90 -0.82
C ASP A 303 5.33 -22.65 -1.50
N THR A 304 5.70 -22.28 -2.74
CA THR A 304 6.89 -22.89 -3.36
C THR A 304 7.54 -21.98 -4.39
N THR A 305 8.80 -21.65 -4.09
CA THR A 305 9.80 -20.88 -4.85
C THR A 305 9.54 -19.38 -5.01
N VAL A 306 10.58 -18.59 -4.71
CA VAL A 306 10.70 -17.18 -5.10
C VAL A 306 10.41 -17.07 -6.60
N ARG A 307 9.20 -16.61 -6.95
CA ARG A 307 8.80 -16.41 -8.35
C ARG A 307 9.32 -15.07 -8.82
N LEU A 308 10.45 -15.11 -9.52
CA LEU A 308 11.01 -13.93 -10.17
C LEU A 308 10.20 -13.63 -11.45
N ALA A 309 9.86 -12.37 -11.69
CA ALA A 309 9.14 -11.95 -12.89
C ALA A 309 9.91 -12.31 -14.18
N TRP A 310 11.21 -11.99 -14.22
CA TRP A 310 12.19 -12.51 -15.18
C TRP A 310 13.60 -12.32 -14.63
N ASN A 311 14.61 -12.92 -15.25
CA ASN A 311 16.01 -12.70 -14.90
C ASN A 311 16.64 -11.66 -15.85
N PRO A 312 16.96 -10.44 -15.37
CA PRO A 312 17.54 -9.40 -16.21
C PRO A 312 18.83 -9.84 -16.89
N SER A 313 18.92 -9.64 -18.19
CA SER A 313 20.16 -9.74 -18.95
C SER A 313 20.90 -8.40 -18.97
N ASN A 314 22.22 -8.45 -19.17
CA ASN A 314 23.02 -7.23 -19.32
C ASN A 314 22.49 -6.37 -20.48
N ALA A 315 22.47 -5.05 -20.31
CA ALA A 315 21.90 -4.10 -21.24
C ALA A 315 22.46 -4.24 -22.66
N TRP A 316 23.76 -4.50 -22.80
CA TRP A 316 24.40 -4.68 -24.12
C TRP A 316 23.87 -5.88 -24.91
N ARG A 317 23.37 -6.93 -24.24
CA ARG A 317 22.80 -8.11 -24.91
C ARG A 317 21.44 -7.84 -25.53
N LYS A 318 20.75 -6.78 -25.07
CA LYS A 318 19.43 -6.39 -25.54
C LYS A 318 19.37 -4.92 -25.94
N GLU A 319 20.50 -4.33 -26.32
CA GLU A 319 20.59 -2.93 -26.72
C GLU A 319 19.62 -2.60 -27.87
N ASN A 320 19.53 -3.47 -28.88
CA ASN A 320 18.59 -3.29 -29.99
C ASN A 320 17.12 -3.26 -29.54
N VAL A 321 16.76 -4.07 -28.54
CA VAL A 321 15.42 -4.10 -27.95
C VAL A 321 15.13 -2.77 -27.25
N LEU A 322 16.06 -2.32 -26.40
CA LEU A 322 15.89 -1.08 -25.63
C LEU A 322 15.92 0.17 -26.52
N VAL A 323 16.70 0.18 -27.61
CA VAL A 323 16.67 1.25 -28.63
C VAL A 323 15.34 1.24 -29.38
N ALA A 324 14.79 0.08 -29.71
CA ALA A 324 13.47 -0.02 -30.33
C ALA A 324 12.38 0.46 -29.38
N ALA A 325 12.43 0.08 -28.11
CA ALA A 325 11.52 0.52 -27.05
C ALA A 325 11.52 2.05 -26.92
N GLN A 326 12.71 2.67 -26.83
CA GLN A 326 12.87 4.12 -26.76
C GLN A 326 12.27 4.85 -27.97
N ARG A 327 12.31 4.24 -29.17
CA ARG A 327 11.76 4.82 -30.41
C ARG A 327 10.28 4.50 -30.62
N SER A 328 9.68 3.71 -29.75
CA SER A 328 8.35 3.14 -29.97
C SER A 328 7.20 4.10 -29.67
N GLY A 329 7.47 5.24 -29.02
CA GLY A 329 6.46 6.19 -28.56
C GLY A 329 5.64 5.73 -27.35
N ARG A 330 5.98 4.58 -26.73
CA ARG A 330 5.32 4.03 -25.54
C ARG A 330 5.80 4.62 -24.21
N PHE A 331 6.80 5.48 -24.27
CA PHE A 331 7.47 6.05 -23.11
C PHE A 331 7.52 7.56 -23.23
N ASP A 332 7.18 8.22 -22.12
CA ASP A 332 7.02 9.67 -22.04
C ASP A 332 8.36 10.36 -21.76
N GLY A 333 9.33 9.60 -21.23
CA GLY A 333 10.60 10.11 -20.74
C GLY A 333 10.53 10.51 -19.27
N LEU A 334 11.69 10.51 -18.62
CA LEU A 334 11.86 11.10 -17.30
C LEU A 334 12.03 12.62 -17.41
N GLY A 335 11.36 13.37 -16.54
CA GLY A 335 11.54 14.82 -16.36
C GLY A 335 12.90 15.24 -15.82
#